data_AF-A0A1U1G8W9-F1
#
_entry.id   AF-A0A1U1G8W9-F1
#
_cell.length_a   1.000
_cell.length_b   1.000
_cell.length_c   1.000
_cell.angle_alpha   90.00
_cell.angle_beta   90.00
_cell.angle_gamma   90.00
#
_symmetry.space_group_name_H-M   'P 1'
#
loop_
_entity.id
_entity.type
_entity.pdbx_description
1 polymer ?
#
loop_
_entity_poly.entity_id
_entity_poly.type
_entity_poly.pdbx_seq_one_letter_code
_entity_poly.pdbx_strand_id
1 'polypeptide(L)' 'MPQRMNKLGSAGAPGTGSFLFADPADEQHALAEAEHEAVGAQLAALRQRSDRSGGSIF' A
#
# COMPACT_ATOMS: atom_id res chain seq x y z
N MET A 1 12.81 -14.56 -2.48
CA MET A 1 11.35 -14.77 -2.37
C MET A 1 10.92 -14.48 -0.94
N PRO A 2 9.88 -13.66 -0.71
CA PRO A 2 9.38 -13.42 0.64
C PRO A 2 8.85 -14.73 1.25
N GLN A 3 9.36 -15.09 2.42
CA GLN A 3 9.10 -16.40 3.05
C GLN A 3 7.94 -16.36 4.07
N ARG A 4 7.44 -15.16 4.40
CA ARG A 4 6.37 -14.98 5.40
C ARG A 4 5.23 -14.13 4.81
N MET A 5 4.00 -14.60 4.96
CA MET A 5 2.79 -13.91 4.48
C MET A 5 2.51 -12.57 5.17
N ASN A 6 3.02 -12.36 6.39
CA ASN A 6 2.83 -11.11 7.14
C ASN A 6 3.47 -9.87 6.49
N LYS A 7 4.27 -10.04 5.43
CA LYS A 7 4.85 -8.95 4.64
C LYS A 7 4.12 -8.71 3.31
N LEU A 8 3.11 -9.51 2.99
CA LEU A 8 2.29 -9.38 1.78
C LEU A 8 1.04 -8.51 2.00
N GLY A 9 0.86 -7.90 3.18
CA GLY A 9 -0.30 -7.07 3.49
C GLY A 9 -1.60 -7.85 3.77
N SER A 10 -1.52 -9.17 3.94
CA SER A 10 -2.70 -10.05 4.09
C SER A 10 -3.44 -9.90 5.42
N ALA A 11 -2.92 -9.13 6.38
CA ALA A 11 -3.55 -8.91 7.68
C ALA A 11 -4.51 -7.71 7.71
N GLY A 12 -4.60 -6.93 6.63
CA GLY A 12 -5.31 -5.64 6.62
C GLY A 12 -4.51 -4.52 7.29
N ALA A 13 -5.03 -3.29 7.20
CA ALA A 13 -4.51 -2.13 7.91
C ALA A 13 -5.08 -2.08 9.33
N PRO A 14 -4.31 -1.69 10.36
CA PRO A 14 -4.88 -1.36 11.66
C PRO A 14 -5.90 -0.23 11.47
N GLY A 15 -7.01 -0.27 12.24
CA GLY A 15 -8.01 0.80 12.23
C GLY A 15 -7.33 2.15 12.45
N THR A 16 -7.66 3.12 11.61
CA THR A 16 -7.04 4.46 11.63
C THR A 16 -7.56 5.25 12.82
N GLY A 17 -6.69 6.10 13.37
CA GLY A 17 -6.97 6.95 14.54
C GLY A 17 -5.91 6.89 15.62
N SER A 18 -6.27 7.40 16.79
CA SER A 18 -5.40 7.41 17.97
C SER A 18 -5.21 6.00 18.54
N PHE A 19 -4.05 5.76 19.15
CA PHE A 19 -3.75 4.47 19.81
C PHE A 19 -4.80 4.07 20.85
N LEU A 20 -5.49 5.04 21.45
CA LEU A 20 -6.53 4.82 22.47
C LEU A 20 -7.95 4.99 21.95
N PHE A 21 -8.14 5.69 20.82
CA PHE A 21 -9.46 6.06 20.30
C PHE A 21 -9.47 5.94 18.78
N ALA A 22 -10.39 5.13 18.27
CA ALA A 22 -10.60 4.99 16.83
C ALA A 22 -11.23 6.27 16.26
N ASP A 23 -10.87 6.61 15.03
CA ASP A 23 -11.54 7.69 14.30
C ASP A 23 -12.95 7.23 13.85
N PRO A 24 -13.85 8.15 13.49
CA PRO A 24 -15.17 7.80 12.93
C PRO A 24 -15.04 6.88 11.71
N ALA A 25 -15.95 5.91 11.56
CA ALA A 25 -15.86 4.89 10.51
C ALA A 25 -15.81 5.46 9.08
N ASP A 26 -16.49 6.59 8.85
CA ASP A 26 -16.50 7.27 7.55
C ASP A 26 -15.12 7.85 7.20
N GLU A 27 -14.44 8.45 8.18
CA GLU A 27 -13.08 8.99 8.01
C GLU A 27 -12.07 7.85 7.82
N GLN A 28 -12.23 6.75 8.56
CA GLN A 28 -11.36 5.58 8.38
C GLN A 28 -11.47 4.97 6.99
N HIS A 29 -12.68 4.87 6.44
CA HIS A 29 -12.90 4.32 5.10
C HIS A 29 -12.28 5.22 4.01
N ALA A 30 -12.48 6.53 4.12
CA ALA A 30 -11.90 7.49 3.20
C ALA A 30 -10.36 7.45 3.20
N LEU A 31 -9.74 7.31 4.38
CA LEU A 31 -8.29 7.17 4.51
C LEU A 31 -7.79 5.85 3.94
N ALA A 32 -8.48 4.74 4.21
CA ALA A 32 -8.11 3.43 3.69
C ALA A 32 -8.18 3.37 2.15
N GLU A 33 -9.20 3.99 1.54
CA GLU A 33 -9.30 4.10 0.09
C GLU A 33 -8.16 4.95 -0.50
N ALA A 34 -7.87 6.11 0.10
CA ALA A 34 -6.77 6.97 -0.35
C ALA A 34 -5.40 6.27 -0.23
N GLU A 35 -5.16 5.51 0.84
CA GLU A 35 -3.96 4.70 0.99
C GLU A 35 -3.88 3.60 -0.07
N HIS A 36 -4.99 2.92 -0.36
CA HIS A 36 -5.02 1.88 -1.39
C HIS A 36 -4.70 2.44 -2.78
N GLU A 37 -5.26 3.60 -3.14
CA GLU A 37 -4.95 4.30 -4.38
C GLU A 37 -3.48 4.73 -4.44
N ALA A 38 -2.94 5.28 -3.34
CA ALA A 38 -1.54 5.69 -3.26
C ALA A 38 -0.59 4.49 -3.40
N VAL A 39 -0.90 3.35 -2.78
CA VAL A 39 -0.13 2.11 -2.93
C VAL A 39 -0.17 1.61 -4.37
N GLY A 40 -1.34 1.63 -5.02
CA GLY A 40 -1.50 1.29 -6.43
C GLY A 40 -0.66 2.19 -7.35
N ALA A 41 -0.70 3.51 -7.12
CA ALA A 41 0.08 4.48 -7.87
C ALA A 41 1.60 4.30 -7.69
N GLN A 42 2.06 4.02 -6.45
CA GLN A 42 3.47 3.73 -6.17
C GLN A 42 3.93 2.45 -6.86
N LEU A 43 3.13 1.38 -6.82
CA LEU A 43 3.45 0.13 -7.50
C LEU A 43 3.51 0.33 -9.02
N ALA A 44 2.57 1.08 -9.59
CA ALA A 44 2.56 1.43 -11.01
C ALA A 44 3.79 2.24 -11.40
N ALA A 45 4.18 3.24 -10.59
CA ALA A 45 5.38 4.04 -10.83
C ALA A 45 6.67 3.20 -10.76
N LEU A 46 6.79 2.31 -9.78
CA LEU A 46 7.91 1.38 -9.67
C LEU A 46 7.97 0.41 -10.87
N ARG A 47 6.82 -0.05 -11.35
CA ARG A 47 6.73 -0.92 -12.53
C ARG A 47 7.11 -0.18 -13.80
N GLN A 48 6.60 1.03 -14.03
CA GLN A 48 6.99 1.86 -15.16
C GLN A 48 8.49 2.19 -15.14
N ARG A 49 9.06 2.48 -13.97
CA ARG A 49 10.51 2.69 -13.82
C ARG A 49 11.30 1.42 -14.12
N SER A 50 10.82 0.27 -13.67
CA SER A 50 11.45 -1.03 -13.94
C SER A 50 11.35 -1.41 -15.43
N ASP A 51 10.23 -1.16 -16.10
CA ASP A 51 10.07 -1.38 -17.54
C ASP A 51 10.96 -0.42 -18.35
N ARG A 52 11.05 0.85 -17.95
CA ARG A 52 11.93 1.84 -18.58
C ARG A 52 13.42 1.55 -18.36
N SER A 53 13.78 0.97 -17.22
CA SER A 53 15.16 0.59 -16.89
C SER A 53 15.53 -0.81 -17.41
N GLY A 54 14.55 -1.69 -17.58
CA GLY A 54 14.70 -3.07 -18.08
C GLY A 54 14.93 -3.16 -19.58
N GLY A 55 14.84 -2.03 -20.30
CA GLY A 55 15.27 -1.91 -21.70
C GLY A 55 16.77 -1.60 -21.88
N SER A 56 17.53 -1.37 -20.80
CA SER A 56 18.96 -1.06 -20.93
C SER A 56 19.79 -1.56 -19.75
N ILE A 57 19.97 -2.88 -19.67
CA ILE A 57 21.21 -3.53 -19.25
C ILE A 57 21.05 -5.02 -19.60
N PHE A 58 21.83 -5.46 -20.59
CA PHE A 58 22.08 -6.84 -21.06
C PHE A 58 21.15 -7.97 -20.62
#